data_AF-A0A4P6KHF3-F1
#
_entry.id   AF-A0A4P6KHF3-F1
#
_cell.length_a   1.000
_cell.length_b   1.000
_cell.length_c   1.000
_cell.angle_alpha   90.00
_cell.angle_beta   90.00
_cell.angle_gamma   90.00
#
_symmetry.space_group_name_H-M   'P 1'
#
loop_
_entity.id
_entity.type
_entity.pdbx_description
1 polymer ?
#
loop_
_entity_poly.entity_id
_entity_poly.type
_entity_poly.pdbx_seq_one_letter_code
_entity_poly.pdbx_strand_id
1 'polypeptide(L)'
;MKVMIASEWLDEYVSAAAVAWLSRPDSIAALSADDDSWHERSVDAEKLTTELQARLDDATDQFIAGAISAPVLARIESTLRPQIEEAQKAATPTIVDDGVRNVLTAEDIQNAWDNIGLLEQRRILKLLFDIRITQAPRHGPNSVQPERVIISPRTPDRG
;
A
#
# COMPACT_ATOMS: atom_id res chain seq x y z
N MET A 1 32.20 -15.66 -5.79
CA MET A 1 31.86 -15.53 -7.22
C MET A 1 30.85 -14.38 -7.36
N LYS A 2 31.20 -13.31 -8.07
CA LYS A 2 30.43 -12.05 -8.10
C LYS A 2 29.38 -12.14 -9.19
N VAL A 3 28.10 -12.19 -8.80
CA VAL A 3 26.99 -12.11 -9.75
C VAL A 3 26.95 -10.68 -10.28
N MET A 4 27.18 -10.49 -11.58
CA MET A 4 26.98 -9.21 -12.25
C MET A 4 25.60 -9.22 -12.90
N ILE A 5 24.64 -8.55 -12.26
CA ILE A 5 23.37 -8.14 -12.86
C ILE A 5 23.45 -6.61 -12.94
N ALA A 6 22.88 -6.01 -13.99
CA ALA A 6 22.77 -4.55 -14.07
C ALA A 6 21.96 -4.04 -12.87
N SER A 7 22.61 -3.31 -11.97
CA SER A 7 22.04 -2.90 -10.68
C SER A 7 20.74 -2.12 -10.84
N GLU A 8 20.64 -1.32 -11.91
CA GLU A 8 19.48 -0.48 -12.19
C GLU A 8 18.24 -1.30 -12.57
N TRP A 9 18.40 -2.28 -13.47
CA TRP A 9 17.31 -3.19 -13.83
C TRP A 9 16.84 -4.04 -12.64
N LEU A 10 17.77 -4.50 -11.79
CA LEU A 10 17.43 -5.29 -10.61
C LEU A 10 16.66 -4.44 -9.58
N ASP A 11 17.11 -3.22 -9.33
CA ASP A 11 16.46 -2.29 -8.40
C ASP A 11 15.05 -1.93 -8.89
N GLU A 12 14.85 -1.73 -10.21
CA GLU A 12 13.55 -1.49 -10.84
C GLU A 12 12.64 -2.73 -10.72
N TYR A 13 13.14 -3.92 -11.05
CA TYR A 13 12.38 -5.17 -10.99
C TYR A 13 11.91 -5.48 -9.56
N VAL A 14 12.80 -5.32 -8.58
CA VAL A 14 12.48 -5.55 -7.16
C VAL A 14 11.49 -4.50 -6.64
N SER A 15 11.65 -3.23 -7.04
CA SER A 15 10.72 -2.15 -6.66
C SER A 15 9.33 -2.40 -7.21
N ALA A 16 9.22 -2.74 -8.50
CA ALA A 16 7.95 -3.08 -9.13
C ALA A 16 7.27 -4.29 -8.45
N ALA A 17 8.04 -5.33 -8.11
CA ALA A 17 7.51 -6.48 -7.39
C ALA A 17 7.05 -6.14 -5.96
N ALA A 18 7.77 -5.26 -5.27
CA ALA A 18 7.41 -4.80 -3.93
C ALA A 18 6.13 -3.96 -3.94
N VAL A 19 6.02 -3.00 -4.86
CA VAL A 19 4.78 -2.20 -5.04
C VAL A 19 3.62 -3.11 -5.39
N ALA A 20 3.77 -3.99 -6.39
CA ALA A 20 2.72 -4.93 -6.79
C ALA A 20 2.29 -5.85 -5.64
N TRP A 21 3.21 -6.23 -4.75
CA TRP A 21 2.87 -6.99 -3.55
C TRP A 21 2.12 -6.12 -2.53
N LEU A 22 2.61 -4.91 -2.23
CA LEU A 22 1.97 -3.99 -1.27
C LEU A 22 0.57 -3.54 -1.70
N SER A 23 0.29 -3.46 -3.00
CA SER A 23 -1.04 -3.14 -3.53
C SER A 23 -2.07 -4.27 -3.36
N ARG A 24 -1.68 -5.46 -2.87
CA ARG A 24 -2.60 -6.58 -2.68
C ARG A 24 -3.20 -6.57 -1.28
N PRO A 25 -4.53 -6.76 -1.13
CA PRO A 25 -5.19 -6.88 0.17
C PRO A 25 -4.60 -7.98 1.06
N ASP A 26 -4.27 -9.13 0.46
CA ASP A 26 -3.65 -10.27 1.16
C ASP A 26 -2.33 -9.89 1.85
N SER A 27 -1.55 -8.99 1.25
CA SER A 27 -0.26 -8.55 1.76
C SER A 27 -0.43 -7.66 2.98
N ILE A 28 -1.44 -6.78 2.96
CA ILE A 28 -1.78 -5.93 4.11
C ILE A 28 -2.25 -6.79 5.28
N ALA A 29 -3.06 -7.82 5.01
CA ALA A 29 -3.46 -8.79 6.03
C ALA A 29 -2.24 -9.54 6.60
N ALA A 30 -1.29 -9.96 5.77
CA ALA A 30 -0.05 -10.61 6.23
C ALA A 30 0.84 -9.68 7.09
N LEU A 31 0.81 -8.37 6.85
CA LEU A 31 1.51 -7.37 7.65
C LEU A 31 0.77 -6.99 8.95
N SER A 32 -0.52 -7.29 9.02
CA SER A 32 -1.40 -6.97 10.15
C SER A 32 -1.76 -8.20 10.98
N ALA A 33 -1.13 -9.35 10.70
CA ALA A 33 -1.53 -10.69 11.16
C ALA A 33 -1.43 -10.96 12.68
N ASP A 34 -1.10 -9.98 13.51
CA ASP A 34 -1.36 -10.04 14.96
C ASP A 34 -2.84 -9.79 15.30
N ASP A 35 -3.66 -9.42 14.31
CA ASP A 35 -5.04 -9.02 14.52
C ASP A 35 -5.92 -9.49 13.35
N ASP A 36 -6.35 -10.76 13.36
CA ASP A 36 -7.37 -11.29 12.41
C ASP A 36 -8.63 -10.40 12.40
N SER A 37 -8.91 -9.70 13.50
CA SER A 37 -10.03 -8.75 13.58
C SER A 37 -9.76 -7.44 12.84
N TRP A 38 -8.51 -7.10 12.51
CA TRP A 38 -8.19 -5.90 11.75
C TRP A 38 -8.67 -6.00 10.30
N HIS A 39 -8.49 -7.16 9.64
CA HIS A 39 -8.92 -7.31 8.25
C HIS A 39 -10.44 -7.17 8.08
N GLU A 40 -11.22 -7.78 8.98
CA GLU A 40 -12.67 -7.62 8.98
C GLU A 40 -13.06 -6.16 9.28
N ARG A 41 -12.43 -5.53 10.28
CA ARG A 41 -12.67 -4.11 10.61
C ARG A 41 -12.25 -3.17 9.48
N SER A 42 -11.19 -3.46 8.74
CA SER A 42 -10.70 -2.62 7.65
C SER A 42 -11.65 -2.66 6.47
N VAL A 43 -12.13 -3.86 6.10
CA VAL A 43 -13.12 -4.04 5.02
C VAL A 43 -14.42 -3.31 5.35
N ASP A 44 -14.88 -3.40 6.59
CA ASP A 44 -16.10 -2.69 7.02
C ASP A 44 -15.89 -1.18 7.10
N ALA A 45 -14.71 -0.73 7.54
CA ALA A 45 -14.34 0.69 7.56
C ALA A 45 -14.23 1.28 6.14
N GLU A 46 -13.66 0.57 5.17
CA GLU A 46 -13.59 0.98 3.76
C GLU A 46 -14.97 1.10 3.12
N LYS A 47 -15.87 0.15 3.39
CA LYS A 47 -17.28 0.23 2.94
C LYS A 47 -17.96 1.46 3.53
N LEU A 48 -17.77 1.70 4.83
CA LEU A 48 -18.34 2.86 5.51
C LEU A 48 -17.79 4.18 4.96
N THR A 49 -16.48 4.27 4.71
CA THR A 49 -15.86 5.44 4.06
C THR A 49 -16.50 5.70 2.70
N THR A 50 -16.63 4.66 1.87
CA THR A 50 -17.24 4.75 0.54
C THR A 50 -18.69 5.20 0.62
N GLU A 51 -19.47 4.67 1.56
CA GLU A 51 -20.87 5.06 1.77
C GLU A 51 -21.00 6.53 2.21
N LEU A 52 -20.17 6.97 3.15
CA LEU A 52 -20.18 8.34 3.65
C LEU A 52 -19.73 9.35 2.58
N GLN A 53 -18.74 8.99 1.77
CA GLN A 53 -18.30 9.78 0.60
C GLN A 53 -19.44 9.90 -0.42
N ALA A 54 -20.09 8.79 -0.77
CA ALA A 54 -21.23 8.81 -1.70
C ALA A 54 -22.38 9.72 -1.21
N ARG A 55 -22.65 9.74 0.11
CA ARG A 55 -23.64 10.66 0.68
C ARG A 55 -23.22 12.13 0.61
N LEU A 56 -21.93 12.42 0.76
CA LEU A 56 -21.40 13.77 0.61
C LEU A 56 -21.46 14.23 -0.84
N ASP A 57 -21.14 13.34 -1.77
CA ASP A 57 -21.21 13.60 -3.21
C ASP A 57 -22.66 13.87 -3.64
N ASP A 58 -23.63 13.05 -3.20
CA ASP A 58 -25.05 13.27 -3.46
C ASP A 58 -25.53 14.63 -2.88
N ALA A 59 -25.12 14.99 -1.66
CA ALA A 59 -25.43 16.30 -1.10
C ALA A 59 -24.83 17.45 -1.94
N THR A 60 -23.64 17.25 -2.49
CA THR A 60 -22.98 18.22 -3.39
C THR A 60 -23.77 18.35 -4.69
N ASP A 61 -24.22 17.25 -5.28
CA ASP A 61 -25.05 17.24 -6.48
C ASP A 61 -26.40 17.95 -6.25
N GLN A 62 -27.03 17.71 -5.09
CA GLN A 62 -28.26 18.42 -4.70
C GLN A 62 -28.02 19.92 -4.53
N PHE A 63 -26.85 20.34 -4.03
CA PHE A 63 -26.51 21.76 -3.94
C PHE A 63 -26.30 22.38 -5.33
N ILE A 64 -25.59 21.70 -6.22
CA ILE A 64 -25.39 22.13 -7.62
C ILE A 64 -26.73 22.25 -8.35
N ALA A 65 -27.65 21.31 -8.12
CA ALA A 65 -29.00 21.35 -8.66
C ALA A 65 -29.89 22.43 -8.02
N GLY A 66 -29.42 23.12 -6.99
CA GLY A 66 -30.17 24.14 -6.24
C GLY A 66 -31.27 23.56 -5.34
N ALA A 67 -31.28 22.25 -5.10
CA ALA A 67 -32.25 21.58 -4.23
C ALA A 67 -31.97 21.85 -2.74
N ILE A 68 -30.72 22.10 -2.37
CA ILE A 68 -30.31 22.51 -1.01
C ILE A 68 -29.50 23.80 -1.05
N SER A 69 -29.46 24.52 0.07
CA SER A 69 -28.70 25.78 0.20
C SER A 69 -27.31 25.55 0.80
N ALA A 70 -26.39 26.48 0.57
CA ALA A 70 -25.02 26.39 1.09
C ALA A 70 -24.93 26.18 2.62
N PRO A 71 -25.77 26.81 3.47
CA PRO A 71 -25.78 26.52 4.90
C PRO A 71 -26.18 25.07 5.25
N VAL A 72 -27.05 24.46 4.43
CA VAL A 72 -27.45 23.05 4.60
C VAL A 72 -26.30 22.13 4.22
N LEU A 73 -25.63 22.38 3.10
CA LEU A 73 -24.45 21.62 2.68
C LEU A 73 -23.33 21.70 3.73
N ALA A 74 -23.02 22.89 4.25
CA ALA A 74 -22.02 23.07 5.29
C ALA A 74 -22.33 22.26 6.57
N ARG A 75 -23.62 22.12 6.93
CA ARG A 75 -24.04 21.29 8.07
C ARG A 75 -23.85 19.80 7.79
N ILE A 76 -24.14 19.35 6.56
CA ILE A 76 -23.90 17.96 6.13
C ILE A 76 -22.39 17.67 6.16
N GLU A 77 -21.57 18.52 5.55
CA GLU A 77 -20.11 18.41 5.56
C GLU A 77 -19.53 18.33 6.97
N SER A 78 -19.94 19.23 7.87
CA SER A 78 -19.46 19.21 9.26
C SER A 78 -19.86 17.94 10.04
N THR A 79 -20.89 17.23 9.58
CA THR A 79 -21.33 15.97 10.18
C THR A 79 -20.61 14.76 9.57
N LEU A 80 -20.47 14.72 8.24
CA LEU A 80 -19.92 13.57 7.52
C LEU A 80 -18.39 13.56 7.50
N ARG A 81 -17.73 14.72 7.39
CA ARG A 81 -16.27 14.77 7.26
C ARG A 81 -15.53 14.14 8.45
N PRO A 82 -15.91 14.39 9.72
CA PRO A 82 -15.29 13.69 10.85
C PRO A 82 -15.50 12.17 10.82
N GLN A 83 -16.68 11.71 10.38
CA GLN A 83 -16.98 10.26 10.29
C GLN A 83 -16.16 9.60 9.17
N ILE A 84 -15.95 10.31 8.05
CA ILE A 84 -15.08 9.86 6.96
C ILE A 84 -13.64 9.73 7.48
N GLU A 85 -13.13 10.74 8.19
CA GLU A 85 -11.77 10.71 8.77
C GLU A 85 -11.61 9.58 9.79
N GLU A 86 -12.63 9.32 10.62
CA GLU A 86 -12.61 8.24 11.61
C GLU A 86 -12.64 6.86 10.95
N ALA A 87 -13.50 6.67 9.95
CA ALA A 87 -13.56 5.42 9.17
C ALA A 87 -12.23 5.17 8.42
N GLN A 88 -11.63 6.20 7.82
CA GLN A 88 -10.32 6.08 7.16
C GLN A 88 -9.21 5.71 8.15
N LYS A 89 -9.23 6.26 9.37
CA LYS A 89 -8.30 5.86 10.44
C LYS A 89 -8.51 4.42 10.87
N ALA A 90 -9.75 3.95 10.96
CA ALA A 90 -10.06 2.56 11.30
C ALA A 90 -9.64 1.57 10.20
N ALA A 91 -9.68 2.00 8.94
CA ALA A 91 -9.14 1.25 7.80
C ALA A 91 -7.61 1.27 7.71
N THR A 92 -6.94 2.10 8.52
CA THR A 92 -5.47 2.19 8.48
C THR A 92 -4.84 0.96 9.16
N PRO A 93 -3.89 0.27 8.52
CA PRO A 93 -3.25 -0.89 9.12
C PRO A 93 -2.37 -0.55 10.31
N THR A 94 -2.44 -1.37 11.37
CA THR A 94 -1.55 -1.30 12.53
C THR A 94 -0.18 -1.89 12.17
N ILE A 95 0.56 -1.20 11.31
CA ILE A 95 1.91 -1.62 10.90
C ILE A 95 2.94 -1.15 11.92
N VAL A 96 3.86 -2.03 12.33
CA VAL A 96 4.88 -1.69 13.34
C VAL A 96 5.90 -0.66 12.81
N ASP A 97 6.03 -0.53 11.49
CA ASP A 97 6.97 0.35 10.81
C ASP A 97 6.30 1.53 10.08
N ASP A 98 6.67 2.76 10.45
CA ASP A 98 6.09 3.98 9.88
C ASP A 98 6.41 4.17 8.38
N GLY A 99 7.57 3.70 7.93
CA GLY A 99 7.94 3.76 6.50
C GLY A 99 7.03 2.90 5.64
N VAL A 100 6.73 1.69 6.11
CA VAL A 100 5.77 0.78 5.45
C VAL A 100 4.34 1.33 5.53
N ARG A 101 3.95 1.89 6.69
CA ARG A 101 2.63 2.52 6.86
C ARG A 101 2.41 3.66 5.86
N ASN A 102 3.37 4.57 5.73
CA ASN A 102 3.25 5.73 4.86
C ASN A 102 3.02 5.35 3.38
N VAL A 103 3.66 4.27 2.92
CA VAL A 103 3.47 3.73 1.58
C VAL A 103 2.08 3.11 1.42
N LEU A 104 1.62 2.35 2.41
CA LEU A 104 0.34 1.64 2.35
C LEU A 104 -0.88 2.54 2.52
N THR A 105 -0.75 3.68 3.20
CA THR A 105 -1.84 4.67 3.35
C THR A 105 -1.88 5.69 2.21
N ALA A 106 -0.94 5.64 1.27
CA ALA A 106 -0.91 6.57 0.15
C ALA A 106 -2.00 6.24 -0.87
N GLU A 107 -2.63 7.26 -1.42
CA GLU A 107 -3.60 7.13 -2.53
C GLU A 107 -2.96 6.49 -3.76
N ASP A 108 -1.69 6.82 -4.02
CA ASP A 108 -0.86 6.22 -5.06
C ASP A 108 0.40 5.60 -4.43
N ILE A 109 0.35 4.28 -4.24
CA ILE A 109 1.45 3.47 -3.68
C ILE A 109 2.72 3.58 -4.53
N GLN A 110 2.58 3.62 -5.86
CA GLN A 110 3.73 3.69 -6.77
C GLN A 110 4.44 5.04 -6.61
N ASN A 111 3.68 6.13 -6.66
CA ASN A 111 4.23 7.47 -6.46
C ASN A 111 4.81 7.64 -5.04
N ALA A 112 4.17 7.09 -4.01
CA ALA A 112 4.70 7.11 -2.65
C ALA A 112 6.03 6.35 -2.55
N TRP A 113 6.14 5.17 -3.19
CA TRP A 113 7.37 4.40 -3.25
C TRP A 113 8.49 5.18 -3.95
N ASP A 114 8.22 5.74 -5.12
CA ASP A 114 9.22 6.43 -5.95
C ASP A 114 9.76 7.72 -5.30
N ASN A 115 8.96 8.38 -4.46
CA ASN A 115 9.38 9.57 -3.72
C ASN A 115 10.19 9.25 -2.45
N ILE A 116 10.28 7.99 -2.04
CA ILE A 116 11.11 7.59 -0.91
C ILE A 116 12.57 7.48 -1.37
N GLY A 117 13.49 8.01 -0.57
CA GLY A 117 14.92 7.89 -0.86
C GLY A 117 15.36 6.43 -0.95
N LEU A 118 16.27 6.12 -1.88
CA LEU A 118 16.75 4.76 -2.17
C LEU A 118 17.21 3.97 -0.92
N LEU A 119 17.76 4.65 0.07
CA LEU A 119 18.20 4.03 1.33
C LEU A 119 17.02 3.47 2.14
N GLU A 120 15.91 4.18 2.15
CA GLU A 120 14.69 3.83 2.87
C GLU A 120 13.88 2.76 2.10
N GLN A 121 13.80 2.85 0.77
CA GLN A 121 13.28 1.76 -0.08
C GLN A 121 14.03 0.45 0.21
N ARG A 122 15.37 0.49 0.26
CA ARG A 122 16.20 -0.69 0.59
C ARG A 122 15.96 -1.21 2.01
N ARG A 123 15.66 -0.33 2.97
CA ARG A 123 15.33 -0.73 4.36
C ARG A 123 13.99 -1.47 4.38
N ILE A 124 12.96 -0.90 3.73
CA ILE A 124 11.63 -1.51 3.61
C ILE A 124 11.71 -2.85 2.89
N LEU A 125 12.45 -2.94 1.77
CA LEU A 125 12.65 -4.20 1.06
C LEU A 125 13.28 -5.29 1.93
N LYS A 126 14.29 -4.94 2.74
CA LYS A 126 14.92 -5.90 3.66
C LYS A 126 14.00 -6.33 4.79
N LEU A 127 13.17 -5.40 5.26
CA LEU A 127 12.18 -5.65 6.31
C LEU A 127 11.10 -6.62 5.82
N LEU A 128 10.57 -6.38 4.62
CA LEU A 128 9.40 -7.08 4.09
C LEU A 128 9.74 -8.33 3.28
N PHE A 129 10.91 -8.40 2.66
CA PHE A 129 11.25 -9.46 1.72
C PHE A 129 12.60 -10.13 2.05
N ASP A 130 12.65 -11.43 1.77
CA ASP A 130 13.88 -12.16 1.53
C ASP A 130 14.11 -12.21 0.02
N ILE A 131 15.15 -11.49 -0.44
CA ILE A 131 15.51 -11.38 -1.85
C ILE A 131 16.74 -12.24 -2.10
N ARG A 132 16.58 -13.32 -2.87
CA ARG A 132 17.65 -14.26 -3.20
C ARG A 132 17.89 -14.29 -4.71
N ILE A 133 19.15 -14.12 -5.10
CA ILE A 133 19.58 -14.22 -6.51
C ILE A 133 20.21 -15.60 -6.74
N THR A 134 19.59 -16.44 -7.56
CA THR A 134 20.10 -17.77 -7.88
C THR A 134 21.19 -17.72 -8.97
N GLN A 135 22.06 -18.73 -8.97
CA GLN A 135 23.13 -18.83 -9.96
C GLN A 135 22.57 -19.21 -11.34
N ALA A 136 23.11 -18.61 -12.40
CA ALA A 136 22.71 -18.92 -13.77
C ALA A 136 23.11 -20.36 -14.12
N PRO A 137 22.21 -21.17 -14.73
CA PRO A 137 22.54 -22.52 -15.14
C PRO A 137 23.58 -22.58 -16.28
N ARG A 138 23.79 -21.47 -17.01
CA ARG A 138 24.83 -21.35 -18.04
C ARG A 138 25.48 -19.97 -18.01
N HIS A 139 26.81 -19.94 -18.03
CA HIS A 139 27.59 -18.74 -18.32
C HIS A 139 27.36 -18.32 -19.78
N GLY A 140 26.41 -17.40 -20.00
CA GLY A 140 26.13 -16.74 -21.27
C GLY A 140 26.09 -15.21 -21.07
N PRO A 141 26.31 -14.43 -22.13
CA PRO A 141 26.57 -12.99 -22.02
C PRO A 141 25.33 -12.25 -21.51
N ASN A 142 25.45 -11.59 -20.35
CA ASN A 142 24.63 -10.48 -19.86
C ASN A 142 23.10 -10.54 -20.08
N SER A 143 22.50 -11.73 -20.19
CA SER A 143 21.06 -11.83 -20.31
C SER A 143 20.42 -11.60 -18.94
N VAL A 144 19.67 -10.51 -18.88
CA VAL A 144 18.72 -10.23 -17.81
C VAL A 144 17.75 -11.41 -17.74
N GLN A 145 17.72 -12.10 -16.60
CA GLN A 145 16.90 -13.30 -16.37
C GLN A 145 16.07 -13.09 -15.10
N PRO A 146 14.83 -12.60 -15.23
CA PRO A 146 13.91 -12.36 -14.12
C PRO A 146 13.73 -13.57 -13.20
N GLU A 147 13.69 -14.78 -13.76
CA GLU A 147 13.55 -16.04 -13.01
C GLU A 147 14.65 -16.30 -11.97
N ARG A 148 15.76 -15.56 -12.03
CA ARG A 148 16.86 -15.68 -11.06
C ARG A 148 16.63 -14.91 -9.77
N VAL A 149 15.73 -13.94 -9.77
CA VAL A 149 15.44 -13.08 -8.62
C VAL A 149 14.24 -13.66 -7.90
N ILE A 150 14.48 -14.40 -6.83
CA ILE A 150 13.45 -14.94 -5.96
C ILE A 150 13.15 -13.89 -4.90
N ILE A 151 11.96 -13.31 -4.95
CA ILE A 151 11.44 -12.39 -3.95
C ILE A 151 10.41 -13.16 -3.14
N SER A 152 10.70 -13.42 -1.87
CA SER A 152 9.77 -14.08 -0.96
C SER A 152 9.40 -13.10 0.15
N PRO A 153 8.11 -12.84 0.41
CA PRO A 153 7.73 -12.04 1.56
C PRO A 153 8.24 -12.73 2.83
N ARG A 154 8.88 -11.97 3.72
CA ARG A 154 9.17 -12.46 5.07
C ARG A 154 7.82 -12.62 5.75
N THR A 155 7.44 -13.86 6.01
CA THR A 155 6.51 -14.11 7.10
C THR A 155 7.24 -13.65 8.37
N PRO A 156 6.64 -12.78 9.21
CA PRO A 156 7.28 -12.38 10.45
C PRO A 156 7.68 -13.64 11.21
N ASP A 157 8.96 -13.73 11.56
CA ASP A 157 9.52 -14.86 12.29
C ASP A 157 8.79 -14.93 13.64
N ARG A 158 8.07 -16.03 13.86
CA ARG A 158 7.30 -16.26 15.08
C ARG A 158 8.27 -16.68 16.19
N GLY A 159 8.94 -15.70 16.79
CA GLY A 159 9.80 -15.86 17.96
C GLY A 159 9.12 -15.41 19.23
#